data_AF-A0A9P7AHJ9-F1
#
_entry.id   AF-A0A9P7AHJ9-F1
#
_cell.length_a   1.000
_cell.length_b   1.000
_cell.length_c   1.000
_cell.angle_alpha   90.00
_cell.angle_beta   90.00
_cell.angle_gamma   90.00
#
_symmetry.space_group_name_H-M   'P 1'
#
loop_
_entity.id
_entity.type
_entity.pdbx_description
1 polymer ?
#
loop_
_entity_poly.entity_id
_entity_poly.type
_entity_poly.pdbx_seq_one_letter_code
_entity_poly.pdbx_strand_id
1 'polypeptide(L)'
;KSVAHAFVEHPLGAIVEYPQTGDAPDQSIAHIFNIDPTTFHSSQHPKANFQYSLGNVHGSRDVSKCLMLRDGQGQPVSCSNLKTSCKWLKICSARPHDTTIHHFTNILEVSSLIIATTTAAKSVNDAEKEVFQKTFAFFIALNQHGCTFDAELNSDTSENGDVTDITDNSVDDTEHGLTPDHRAHLLIWNIQECDTQYLRALLEDDRHTILEREDLAKSRGYGPLIPCNYVTSPSSQRQLYGKLKQGVLQKWGHNCSAKYDIFTPHDLHACPRILVVCRNPHSHPPPAPVKTPPGLVNLFYGLLALMKWKLADATPCRIFLDTAFIEGLHDALAWDSTLHGRDATLQDLHPSLANLDHVRRLITTFRNEKYPSGTGFEGAHLLANEHASLPPKQCYVHCAEVHPIERGKELKLVICMTTKMSQHLLQAKHLSIDTSFKRAQGWQEFEIESWDVDHMRSVVGARAFTTSQTAKAHVILFQRIFEIASTNTGLPIMFHHIHGTGFKTIIADSHKGQGLGLGMYCVQLCHSVTAQCIYEPHCRICDLNPYDHLQHFFIFVLRTTREMSSRCAPTCHRMFFLQC
;
A
#
# COMPACT_ATOMS: atom_id res chain seq x y z
N LYS A 1 -10.82 3.34 -51.53
CA LYS A 1 -11.75 2.29 -51.04
C LYS A 1 -11.00 1.51 -49.96
N SER A 2 -11.39 1.62 -48.70
CA SER A 2 -10.81 0.80 -47.63
C SER A 2 -11.33 -0.63 -47.82
N VAL A 3 -10.48 -1.51 -48.31
CA VAL A 3 -10.72 -2.96 -48.37
C VAL A 3 -9.74 -3.56 -47.37
N ALA A 4 -10.25 -4.33 -46.41
CA ALA A 4 -9.42 -5.13 -45.52
C ALA A 4 -9.02 -6.40 -46.27
N HIS A 5 -7.78 -6.85 -46.09
CA HIS A 5 -7.28 -8.06 -46.74
C HIS A 5 -7.76 -9.32 -46.02
N ALA A 6 -7.99 -9.24 -44.71
CA ALA A 6 -8.62 -10.30 -43.93
C ALA A 6 -9.53 -9.72 -42.83
N PHE A 7 -10.44 -10.55 -42.34
CA PHE A 7 -11.37 -10.24 -41.26
C PHE A 7 -11.20 -11.24 -40.13
N VAL A 8 -11.21 -10.75 -38.88
CA VAL A 8 -11.15 -11.56 -37.67
C VAL A 8 -12.30 -11.11 -36.77
N GLU A 9 -13.23 -12.01 -36.48
CA GLU A 9 -14.33 -11.75 -35.57
C GLU A 9 -13.97 -12.25 -34.17
N HIS A 10 -14.21 -11.40 -33.17
CA HIS A 10 -13.92 -11.66 -31.77
C HIS A 10 -15.22 -11.85 -31.00
N PRO A 11 -15.31 -12.88 -30.12
CA PRO A 11 -16.49 -13.09 -29.29
C PRO A 11 -16.67 -11.94 -28.28
N LEU A 12 -17.85 -11.91 -27.66
CA LEU A 12 -18.14 -10.96 -26.58
C LEU A 12 -17.12 -11.10 -25.45
N GLY A 13 -16.57 -9.97 -24.99
CA GLY A 13 -15.58 -9.96 -23.89
C GLY A 13 -14.15 -10.35 -24.29
N ALA A 14 -13.87 -10.54 -25.59
CA ALA A 14 -12.53 -10.89 -26.05
C ALA A 14 -11.48 -9.82 -25.69
N ILE A 15 -10.38 -10.28 -25.08
CA ILE A 15 -9.22 -9.46 -24.75
C ILE A 15 -8.17 -9.67 -25.83
N VAL A 16 -7.92 -8.63 -26.63
CA VAL A 16 -6.88 -8.63 -27.67
C VAL A 16 -5.88 -7.54 -27.35
N GLU A 17 -4.69 -7.94 -26.95
CA GLU A 17 -3.62 -7.04 -26.51
C GLU A 17 -2.65 -6.65 -27.64
N TYR A 18 -2.43 -7.58 -28.56
CA TYR A 18 -1.57 -7.44 -29.73
C TYR A 18 -2.39 -7.80 -30.98
N PRO A 19 -3.22 -6.88 -31.49
CA PRO A 19 -4.02 -7.16 -32.68
C PRO A 19 -3.10 -7.42 -33.87
N GLN A 20 -3.44 -8.42 -34.67
CA GLN A 20 -2.74 -8.72 -35.91
C GLN A 20 -2.79 -7.52 -36.85
N THR A 21 -1.68 -7.23 -37.53
CA THR A 21 -1.56 -6.18 -38.53
C THR A 21 -1.23 -6.79 -39.90
N GLY A 22 -1.18 -5.96 -40.95
CA GLY A 22 -0.76 -6.44 -42.27
C GLY A 22 0.68 -6.93 -42.27
N ASP A 23 0.97 -8.02 -42.99
CA ASP A 23 2.33 -8.59 -43.05
C ASP A 23 3.29 -7.76 -43.92
N ALA A 24 2.73 -6.99 -44.86
CA ALA A 24 3.44 -6.16 -45.82
C ALA A 24 2.87 -4.72 -45.84
N PRO A 25 3.61 -3.75 -46.40
CA PRO A 25 3.10 -2.40 -46.61
C PRO A 25 1.75 -2.41 -47.36
N ASP A 26 0.85 -1.53 -46.93
CA ASP A 26 -0.51 -1.34 -47.43
C ASP A 26 -1.49 -2.52 -47.22
N GLN A 27 -1.03 -3.61 -46.62
CA GLN A 27 -1.92 -4.65 -46.14
C GLN A 27 -2.65 -4.24 -44.87
N SER A 28 -3.84 -4.83 -44.68
CA SER A 28 -4.70 -4.52 -43.53
C SER A 28 -5.56 -5.68 -43.06
N ILE A 29 -5.72 -5.79 -41.75
CA ILE A 29 -6.56 -6.78 -41.07
C ILE A 29 -7.67 -6.04 -40.33
N ALA A 30 -8.91 -6.47 -40.51
CA ALA A 30 -10.08 -5.92 -39.84
C ALA A 30 -10.50 -6.81 -38.66
N HIS A 31 -10.38 -6.29 -37.45
CA HIS A 31 -10.83 -6.93 -36.21
C HIS A 31 -12.22 -6.42 -35.84
N ILE A 32 -13.21 -7.31 -35.77
CA ILE A 32 -14.59 -7.01 -35.40
C ILE A 32 -14.82 -7.52 -33.97
N PHE A 33 -15.07 -6.62 -33.04
CA PHE A 33 -15.32 -6.94 -31.64
C PHE A 33 -16.82 -6.87 -31.35
N ASN A 34 -17.40 -7.98 -30.92
CA ASN A 34 -18.75 -8.00 -30.40
C ASN A 34 -18.77 -7.38 -28.99
N ILE A 35 -19.76 -6.52 -28.73
CA ILE A 35 -19.94 -5.84 -27.43
C ILE A 35 -21.38 -6.00 -26.95
N ASP A 36 -21.59 -5.90 -25.63
CA ASP A 36 -22.93 -5.82 -25.05
C ASP A 36 -23.29 -4.34 -24.89
N PRO A 37 -24.24 -3.80 -25.66
CA PRO A 37 -24.58 -2.38 -25.61
C PRO A 37 -25.23 -1.98 -24.27
N THR A 38 -25.77 -2.92 -23.49
CA THR A 38 -26.42 -2.62 -22.21
C THR A 38 -25.42 -2.36 -21.08
N THR A 39 -24.23 -2.96 -21.16
CA THR A 39 -23.18 -2.86 -20.14
C THR A 39 -21.92 -2.14 -20.64
N PHE A 40 -21.91 -1.68 -21.90
CA PHE A 40 -20.73 -1.10 -22.51
C PHE A 40 -20.39 0.28 -21.92
N HIS A 41 -19.21 0.36 -21.31
CA HIS A 41 -18.60 1.64 -20.91
C HIS A 41 -17.41 1.99 -21.80
N SER A 42 -17.12 3.29 -21.94
CA SER A 42 -15.98 3.76 -22.75
C SER A 42 -14.62 3.20 -22.29
N SER A 43 -14.50 2.83 -21.01
CA SER A 43 -13.34 2.15 -20.42
C SER A 43 -13.15 0.72 -20.93
N GLN A 44 -14.21 0.05 -21.40
CA GLN A 44 -14.19 -1.32 -21.92
C GLN A 44 -13.97 -1.36 -23.45
N HIS A 45 -13.75 -0.22 -24.09
CA HIS A 45 -13.50 -0.16 -25.52
C HIS A 45 -12.28 -1.03 -25.91
N PRO A 46 -12.31 -1.86 -26.97
CA PRO A 46 -11.23 -2.81 -27.32
C PRO A 46 -9.82 -2.22 -27.38
N LYS A 47 -9.68 -0.99 -27.92
CA LYS A 47 -8.43 -0.21 -27.90
C LYS A 47 -7.77 -0.08 -26.51
N ALA A 48 -8.54 -0.20 -25.43
CA ALA A 48 -8.03 -0.15 -24.07
C ALA A 48 -7.21 -1.41 -23.72
N ASN A 49 -7.36 -2.51 -24.46
CA ASN A 49 -6.55 -3.73 -24.28
C ASN A 49 -5.18 -3.62 -24.95
N PHE A 50 -5.00 -2.73 -25.93
CA PHE A 50 -3.78 -2.74 -26.75
C PHE A 50 -2.54 -2.35 -25.94
N GLN A 51 -1.49 -3.17 -26.03
CA GLN A 51 -0.18 -2.90 -25.41
C GLN A 51 0.67 -1.93 -26.25
N TYR A 52 0.36 -1.80 -27.55
CA TYR A 52 0.96 -0.79 -28.40
C TYR A 52 0.54 0.61 -27.95
N SER A 53 1.52 1.49 -27.78
CA SER A 53 1.26 2.90 -27.49
C SER A 53 0.65 3.57 -28.71
N LEU A 54 -0.57 4.08 -28.60
CA LEU A 54 -1.26 4.74 -29.72
C LEU A 54 -1.02 6.27 -29.70
N GLY A 55 -0.76 6.88 -30.85
CA GLY A 55 -0.78 8.33 -31.09
C GLY A 55 0.14 8.83 -32.20
N ASN A 56 0.40 10.15 -32.24
CA ASN A 56 1.12 10.95 -33.27
C ASN A 56 0.23 11.55 -34.37
N VAL A 57 -0.89 10.94 -34.69
CA VAL A 57 -1.93 11.52 -35.56
C VAL A 57 -3.26 11.32 -34.85
N HIS A 58 -3.95 12.42 -34.52
CA HIS A 58 -5.27 12.39 -33.94
C HIS A 58 -6.22 13.17 -34.85
N GLY A 59 -7.15 12.46 -35.45
CA GLY A 59 -8.30 13.04 -36.13
C GLY A 59 -9.48 12.14 -35.87
N SER A 60 -10.35 12.54 -34.95
CA SER A 60 -11.69 11.97 -34.88
C SER A 60 -12.52 12.69 -35.94
N ARG A 61 -13.11 11.94 -36.86
CA ARG A 61 -14.08 12.49 -37.81
C ARG A 61 -15.30 11.60 -37.79
N ASP A 62 -16.47 12.23 -37.83
CA ASP A 62 -17.70 11.50 -38.06
C ASP A 62 -17.69 10.95 -39.48
N VAL A 63 -17.79 9.62 -39.58
CA VAL A 63 -17.94 8.94 -40.85
C VAL A 63 -19.43 8.69 -41.05
N SER A 64 -19.98 9.37 -42.05
CA SER A 64 -21.39 9.30 -42.37
C SER A 64 -21.87 7.86 -42.58
N LYS A 65 -21.09 6.98 -43.22
CA LYS A 65 -21.37 5.53 -43.35
C LYS A 65 -20.11 4.66 -43.40
N CYS A 66 -19.93 3.74 -42.45
CA CYS A 66 -18.94 2.68 -42.48
C CYS A 66 -19.48 1.48 -43.28
N LEU A 67 -18.82 1.14 -44.39
CA LEU A 67 -19.26 0.05 -45.28
C LEU A 67 -18.91 -1.36 -44.75
N MET A 68 -17.99 -1.45 -43.79
CA MET A 68 -17.54 -2.72 -43.21
C MET A 68 -18.39 -3.16 -42.00
N LEU A 69 -19.15 -2.25 -41.42
CA LEU A 69 -20.13 -2.55 -40.38
C LEU A 69 -21.52 -2.46 -40.97
N ARG A 70 -22.34 -3.48 -40.72
CA ARG A 70 -23.74 -3.54 -41.15
C ARG A 70 -24.67 -3.62 -39.95
N ASP A 71 -25.82 -2.98 -40.01
CA ASP A 71 -26.87 -3.13 -39.01
C ASP A 71 -27.64 -4.46 -39.20
N GLY A 72 -28.64 -4.71 -38.35
CA GLY A 72 -29.53 -5.88 -38.46
C GLY A 72 -30.35 -5.95 -39.76
N GLN A 73 -30.39 -4.87 -40.54
CA GLN A 73 -31.04 -4.80 -41.85
C GLN A 73 -30.03 -4.88 -43.01
N GLY A 74 -28.75 -5.11 -42.72
CA GLY A 74 -27.68 -5.22 -43.71
C GLY A 74 -27.18 -3.89 -44.26
N GLN A 75 -27.63 -2.74 -43.73
CA GLN A 75 -27.25 -1.41 -44.20
C GLN A 75 -25.96 -0.91 -43.55
N PRO A 76 -25.16 -0.07 -44.24
CA PRO A 76 -23.95 0.54 -43.67
C PRO A 76 -24.25 1.42 -42.45
N VAL A 77 -23.44 1.30 -41.41
CA VAL A 77 -23.66 1.97 -40.11
C VAL A 77 -22.92 3.30 -40.01
N SER A 78 -23.53 4.32 -39.44
CA SER A 78 -22.84 5.60 -39.14
C SER A 78 -21.93 5.45 -37.92
N CYS A 79 -20.66 5.85 -38.05
CA CYS A 79 -19.65 5.63 -37.01
C CYS A 79 -18.79 6.87 -36.79
N SER A 80 -18.28 7.03 -35.57
CA SER A 80 -17.09 7.84 -35.34
C SER A 80 -15.86 7.06 -35.81
N ASN A 81 -14.91 7.73 -36.48
CA ASN A 81 -13.65 7.11 -36.90
C ASN A 81 -12.47 7.81 -36.23
N LEU A 82 -11.77 7.07 -35.39
CA LEU A 82 -10.50 7.46 -34.81
C LEU A 82 -9.35 6.87 -35.60
N LYS A 83 -8.64 7.73 -36.34
CA LYS A 83 -7.38 7.36 -36.98
C LYS A 83 -6.21 7.62 -36.04
N THR A 84 -5.35 6.63 -35.87
CA THR A 84 -4.15 6.73 -35.03
C THR A 84 -3.02 5.82 -35.55
N SER A 85 -1.82 5.97 -34.99
CA SER A 85 -0.65 5.18 -35.35
C SER A 85 0.03 4.61 -34.13
N CYS A 86 0.81 3.55 -34.30
CA CYS A 86 1.70 3.09 -33.24
C CYS A 86 2.77 4.16 -32.99
N LYS A 87 2.96 4.53 -31.72
CA LYS A 87 4.12 5.30 -31.29
C LYS A 87 5.36 4.42 -31.30
N TRP A 88 6.52 5.06 -31.29
CA TRP A 88 7.82 4.43 -31.12
C TRP A 88 7.95 3.75 -29.74
N LEU A 89 9.07 3.11 -29.44
CA LEU A 89 9.38 2.49 -28.13
C LEU A 89 10.72 2.98 -27.59
N LYS A 90 10.94 2.87 -26.27
CA LYS A 90 12.25 3.05 -25.65
C LYS A 90 12.95 1.70 -25.57
N ILE A 91 14.21 1.64 -25.96
CA ILE A 91 15.07 0.45 -25.87
C ILE A 91 16.29 0.74 -25.01
N CYS A 92 16.85 -0.30 -24.40
CA CYS A 92 18.15 -0.19 -23.73
C CYS A 92 19.26 0.08 -24.75
N SER A 93 20.19 0.98 -24.45
CA SER A 93 21.35 1.27 -25.31
C SER A 93 22.33 0.10 -25.48
N ALA A 94 22.27 -0.90 -24.60
CA ALA A 94 23.05 -2.14 -24.71
C ALA A 94 22.35 -3.20 -25.58
N ARG A 95 21.18 -2.89 -26.16
CA ARG A 95 20.49 -3.78 -27.09
C ARG A 95 21.19 -3.77 -28.45
N PRO A 96 21.43 -4.93 -29.09
CA PRO A 96 21.89 -4.98 -30.48
C PRO A 96 20.94 -4.23 -31.42
N HIS A 97 21.50 -3.51 -32.40
CA HIS A 97 20.72 -2.80 -33.42
C HIS A 97 20.15 -3.79 -34.45
N ASP A 98 19.07 -4.47 -34.10
CA ASP A 98 18.35 -5.35 -35.02
C ASP A 98 17.08 -4.69 -35.57
N THR A 99 16.88 -4.81 -36.88
CA THR A 99 15.63 -4.43 -37.56
C THR A 99 14.58 -5.51 -37.30
N THR A 100 13.83 -5.34 -36.21
CA THR A 100 12.72 -6.23 -35.86
C THR A 100 11.46 -5.77 -36.57
N ILE A 101 10.88 -6.68 -37.36
CA ILE A 101 9.59 -6.49 -38.02
C ILE A 101 8.65 -7.59 -37.55
N HIS A 102 7.46 -7.24 -37.09
CA HIS A 102 6.43 -8.21 -36.74
C HIS A 102 5.05 -7.70 -37.15
N HIS A 103 4.13 -8.63 -37.43
CA HIS A 103 2.74 -8.33 -37.79
C HIS A 103 1.75 -9.10 -36.89
N PHE A 104 2.22 -10.11 -36.19
CA PHE A 104 1.45 -10.90 -35.24
C PHE A 104 2.33 -11.23 -34.04
N THR A 105 1.75 -11.18 -32.84
CA THR A 105 2.34 -11.74 -31.63
C THR A 105 1.24 -11.99 -30.61
N ASN A 106 1.54 -12.76 -29.57
CA ASN A 106 0.65 -12.96 -28.43
C ASN A 106 1.38 -12.79 -27.09
N ILE A 107 0.61 -12.71 -26.00
CA ILE A 107 1.17 -12.47 -24.67
C ILE A 107 2.15 -13.58 -24.24
N LEU A 108 1.93 -14.83 -24.64
CA LEU A 108 2.80 -15.95 -24.29
C LEU A 108 4.15 -15.85 -25.00
N GLU A 109 4.15 -15.45 -26.28
CA GLU A 109 5.37 -15.19 -27.04
C GLU A 109 6.13 -14.00 -26.50
N VAL A 110 5.45 -12.88 -26.22
CA VAL A 110 6.09 -11.69 -25.63
C VAL A 110 6.64 -12.00 -24.24
N SER A 111 5.86 -12.70 -23.42
CA SER A 111 6.29 -13.17 -22.11
C SER A 111 7.45 -14.13 -22.25
N SER A 112 7.46 -15.04 -23.21
CA SER A 112 8.59 -15.94 -23.49
C SER A 112 9.82 -15.18 -23.99
N LEU A 113 9.68 -14.09 -24.73
CA LEU A 113 10.81 -13.24 -25.12
C LEU A 113 11.40 -12.48 -23.92
N ILE A 114 10.56 -12.04 -22.99
CA ILE A 114 10.97 -11.40 -21.74
C ILE A 114 11.53 -12.43 -20.75
N ILE A 115 10.94 -13.61 -20.69
CA ILE A 115 11.32 -14.72 -19.82
C ILE A 115 12.53 -15.44 -20.38
N ALA A 116 12.75 -15.54 -21.69
CA ALA A 116 13.98 -16.08 -22.28
C ALA A 116 15.20 -15.21 -21.96
N THR A 117 15.02 -13.89 -21.74
CA THR A 117 16.04 -13.05 -21.10
C THR A 117 16.27 -13.34 -19.61
N THR A 118 15.42 -14.15 -18.99
CA THR A 118 15.52 -14.59 -17.59
C THR A 118 15.79 -16.11 -17.44
N THR A 119 15.50 -16.92 -18.46
CA THR A 119 15.42 -18.40 -18.44
C THR A 119 15.90 -19.03 -19.76
N ALA A 120 17.04 -18.58 -20.29
CA ALA A 120 17.86 -19.47 -21.13
C ALA A 120 18.50 -20.62 -20.32
N ALA A 121 18.13 -20.81 -19.04
CA ALA A 121 18.59 -21.90 -18.21
C ALA A 121 17.43 -22.45 -17.35
N LYS A 122 16.72 -23.45 -17.87
CA LYS A 122 15.88 -24.35 -17.03
C LYS A 122 16.72 -25.45 -16.37
N SER A 123 17.99 -25.18 -16.09
CA SER A 123 18.90 -26.11 -15.42
C SER A 123 20.13 -25.41 -14.81
N VAL A 124 19.95 -24.42 -13.92
CA VAL A 124 21.03 -23.97 -13.01
C VAL A 124 20.41 -23.53 -11.69
N ASN A 125 21.05 -23.91 -10.59
CA ASN A 125 20.71 -23.59 -9.20
C ASN A 125 20.34 -22.11 -9.01
N ASP A 126 19.05 -21.78 -8.81
CA ASP A 126 18.52 -20.41 -8.70
C ASP A 126 19.26 -19.57 -7.64
N ALA A 127 19.78 -20.22 -6.60
CA ALA A 127 20.53 -19.59 -5.53
C ALA A 127 21.84 -18.92 -6.02
N GLU A 128 22.59 -19.55 -6.93
CA GLU A 128 23.87 -18.99 -7.41
C GLU A 128 23.64 -17.73 -8.26
N LYS A 129 22.58 -17.74 -9.06
CA LYS A 129 22.15 -16.58 -9.85
C LYS A 129 21.68 -15.44 -8.94
N GLU A 130 20.89 -15.74 -7.91
CA GLU A 130 20.42 -14.75 -6.94
C GLU A 130 21.60 -14.10 -6.19
N VAL A 131 22.53 -14.90 -5.67
CA VAL A 131 23.72 -14.40 -4.99
C VAL A 131 24.56 -13.54 -5.92
N PHE A 132 24.79 -13.98 -7.18
CA PHE A 132 25.50 -13.17 -8.17
C PHE A 132 24.83 -11.82 -8.41
N GLN A 133 23.51 -11.82 -8.64
CA GLN A 133 22.74 -10.60 -8.91
C GLN A 133 22.70 -9.66 -7.70
N LYS A 134 22.52 -10.19 -6.49
CA LYS A 134 22.61 -9.42 -5.23
C LYS A 134 23.98 -8.77 -5.09
N THR A 135 25.04 -9.55 -5.28
CA THR A 135 26.43 -9.08 -5.19
C THR A 135 26.72 -7.96 -6.19
N PHE A 136 26.32 -8.17 -7.45
CA PHE A 136 26.52 -7.19 -8.52
C PHE A 136 25.71 -5.92 -8.29
N ALA A 137 24.43 -6.05 -7.89
CA ALA A 137 23.57 -4.91 -7.55
C ALA A 137 24.13 -4.12 -6.35
N PHE A 138 24.63 -4.83 -5.35
CA PHE A 138 25.25 -4.24 -4.17
C PHE A 138 26.52 -3.44 -4.53
N PHE A 139 27.42 -4.01 -5.32
CA PHE A 139 28.60 -3.29 -5.84
C PHE A 139 28.19 -2.04 -6.64
N ILE A 140 27.17 -2.15 -7.49
CA ILE A 140 26.64 -1.02 -8.28
C ILE A 140 26.06 0.08 -7.37
N ALA A 141 25.41 -0.28 -6.27
CA ALA A 141 24.88 0.68 -5.30
C ALA A 141 26.03 1.40 -4.55
N LEU A 142 27.05 0.66 -4.12
CA LEU A 142 28.26 1.23 -3.50
C LEU A 142 28.98 2.22 -4.42
N ASN A 143 29.17 1.87 -5.70
CA ASN A 143 29.86 2.76 -6.64
C ASN A 143 29.04 4.01 -7.02
N GLN A 144 27.73 3.97 -6.83
CA GLN A 144 26.82 5.08 -7.11
C GLN A 144 26.74 6.11 -6.01
N HIS A 145 26.44 5.61 -4.82
CA HIS A 145 26.11 6.44 -3.68
C HIS A 145 27.36 6.68 -2.82
N GLY A 146 28.46 5.96 -3.11
CA GLY A 146 29.65 5.97 -2.28
C GLY A 146 29.35 5.49 -0.87
N CYS A 147 30.30 5.73 0.02
CA CYS A 147 30.01 5.84 1.44
C CYS A 147 29.85 7.35 1.72
N THR A 148 28.69 7.80 2.19
CA THR A 148 28.44 9.22 2.52
C THR A 148 29.14 9.69 3.81
N PHE A 149 30.25 9.04 4.16
CA PHE A 149 31.04 9.34 5.34
C PHE A 149 32.16 10.32 5.01
N ASP A 150 32.18 11.42 5.74
CA ASP A 150 33.29 12.37 5.73
C ASP A 150 34.08 12.14 7.02
N ALA A 151 35.27 11.55 6.91
CA ALA A 151 36.10 11.17 8.06
C ALA A 151 36.71 12.39 8.78
N GLU A 152 36.70 13.55 8.14
CA GLU A 152 37.44 14.74 8.60
C GLU A 152 36.65 15.66 9.55
N LEU A 153 35.39 15.34 9.89
CA LEU A 153 34.56 16.18 10.76
C LEU A 153 34.51 15.76 12.24
N ASN A 154 35.28 14.75 12.65
CA ASN A 154 35.28 14.24 14.04
C ASN A 154 36.57 14.52 14.83
N SER A 155 37.30 15.58 14.50
CA SER A 155 38.15 16.25 15.49
C SER A 155 37.45 17.53 15.93
N ASP A 156 36.75 17.44 17.06
CA ASP A 156 36.22 18.52 17.92
C ASP A 156 34.72 18.46 18.12
N THR A 157 34.29 17.63 19.07
CA THR A 157 33.47 18.06 20.23
C THR A 157 33.08 16.83 21.04
N SER A 158 33.79 16.64 22.16
CA SER A 158 33.25 15.93 23.31
C SER A 158 32.07 16.72 23.85
N GLU A 159 30.88 16.12 23.92
CA GLU A 159 29.95 16.20 25.06
C GLU A 159 28.61 15.50 24.75
N ASN A 160 28.25 14.54 25.60
CA ASN A 160 26.90 14.07 25.94
C ASN A 160 25.89 13.84 24.79
N GLY A 161 25.86 12.60 24.29
CA GLY A 161 24.75 12.06 23.50
C GLY A 161 24.50 10.61 23.90
N ASP A 162 23.35 10.38 24.53
CA ASP A 162 22.84 9.08 24.97
C ASP A 162 22.70 8.15 23.74
N VAL A 163 23.31 6.97 23.81
CA VAL A 163 23.24 5.94 22.77
C VAL A 163 21.86 5.29 22.85
N THR A 164 20.92 5.73 22.02
CA THR A 164 19.68 4.97 21.78
C THR A 164 19.92 3.94 20.69
N ASP A 165 20.06 2.68 21.10
CA ASP A 165 19.92 1.50 20.24
C ASP A 165 18.53 1.52 19.59
N ILE A 166 18.45 1.93 18.32
CA ILE A 166 17.28 1.68 17.47
C ILE A 166 17.43 0.25 16.95
N THR A 167 16.76 -0.67 17.64
CA THR A 167 16.43 -1.97 17.09
C THR A 167 15.11 -1.89 16.34
N ASP A 168 15.07 -2.62 15.23
CA ASP A 168 13.89 -3.24 14.61
C ASP A 168 13.28 -2.56 13.36
N ASN A 169 13.51 -3.24 12.23
CA ASN A 169 12.59 -3.53 11.12
C ASN A 169 11.53 -2.45 10.77
N SER A 170 11.92 -1.52 9.90
CA SER A 170 10.98 -0.82 9.02
C SER A 170 11.34 -1.10 7.56
N VAL A 171 10.45 -1.81 6.87
CA VAL A 171 10.37 -1.82 5.41
C VAL A 171 10.12 -0.38 4.96
N ASP A 172 11.11 0.18 4.28
CA ASP A 172 11.15 1.59 3.90
C ASP A 172 10.26 1.84 2.66
N ASP A 173 9.05 2.33 2.91
CA ASP A 173 8.25 3.13 1.97
C ASP A 173 8.34 4.59 2.47
N THR A 174 9.36 5.36 2.09
CA THR A 174 9.35 6.82 2.27
C THR A 174 9.87 7.58 1.03
N GLU A 175 8.93 8.09 0.24
CA GLU A 175 9.13 9.30 -0.56
C GLU A 175 8.78 10.53 0.30
N HIS A 176 9.73 11.47 0.37
CA HIS A 176 9.60 12.86 0.81
C HIS A 176 9.50 13.13 2.32
N GLY A 177 10.69 13.36 2.92
CA GLY A 177 10.77 14.05 4.21
C GLY A 177 12.10 13.95 4.96
N LEU A 178 13.25 13.74 4.30
CA LEU A 178 14.54 13.83 5.00
C LEU A 178 15.01 15.28 5.01
N THR A 179 15.08 15.86 6.20
CA THR A 179 15.83 17.09 6.45
C THR A 179 17.32 16.85 6.11
N PRO A 180 18.09 17.89 5.70
CA PRO A 180 19.42 17.70 5.10
C PRO A 180 20.51 17.13 6.02
N ASP A 181 20.20 16.78 7.28
CA ASP A 181 21.19 16.58 8.34
C ASP A 181 21.20 15.20 9.00
N HIS A 182 20.43 14.23 8.46
CA HIS A 182 20.53 12.83 8.91
C HIS A 182 21.39 12.02 7.93
N ARG A 183 22.66 11.82 8.30
CA ARG A 183 23.56 10.89 7.61
C ARG A 183 23.16 9.45 7.98
N ALA A 184 22.34 8.81 7.15
CA ALA A 184 22.00 7.40 7.33
C ALA A 184 23.24 6.51 7.08
N HIS A 185 23.55 5.62 8.02
CA HIS A 185 24.56 4.58 7.83
C HIS A 185 24.01 3.48 6.92
N LEU A 186 24.78 3.02 5.92
CA LEU A 186 24.50 1.75 5.27
C LEU A 186 25.01 0.61 6.18
N LEU A 187 24.16 0.16 7.11
CA LEU A 187 24.44 -1.02 7.93
C LEU A 187 24.09 -2.28 7.13
N ILE A 188 25.12 -2.98 6.66
CA ILE A 188 24.95 -4.22 5.92
C ILE A 188 24.83 -5.36 6.93
N TRP A 189 23.60 -5.77 7.17
CA TRP A 189 23.33 -7.05 7.81
C TRP A 189 23.38 -8.13 6.71
N ASN A 190 24.11 -9.22 6.97
CA ASN A 190 24.23 -10.40 6.10
C ASN A 190 25.16 -10.32 4.87
N ILE A 191 26.45 -9.97 5.05
CA ILE A 191 27.49 -10.17 4.01
C ILE A 191 27.52 -11.60 3.46
N GLN A 192 27.07 -12.61 4.23
CA GLN A 192 26.94 -13.99 3.78
C GLN A 192 25.98 -14.20 2.59
N GLU A 193 25.11 -13.23 2.26
CA GLU A 193 24.22 -13.28 1.10
C GLU A 193 24.88 -12.81 -0.21
N CYS A 194 26.13 -12.33 -0.15
CA CYS A 194 26.93 -11.92 -1.30
C CYS A 194 28.07 -12.91 -1.58
N ASP A 195 28.42 -13.06 -2.85
CA ASP A 195 29.66 -13.70 -3.29
C ASP A 195 30.83 -12.77 -2.94
N THR A 196 31.43 -13.00 -1.79
CA THR A 196 32.53 -12.16 -1.28
C THR A 196 33.77 -12.19 -2.17
N GLN A 197 33.99 -13.26 -2.94
CA GLN A 197 35.12 -13.35 -3.87
C GLN A 197 34.87 -12.49 -5.11
N TYR A 198 33.67 -12.56 -5.68
CA TYR A 198 33.29 -11.70 -6.81
C TYR A 198 33.21 -10.23 -6.39
N LEU A 199 32.66 -9.93 -5.21
CA LEU A 199 32.61 -8.56 -4.68
C LEU A 199 34.02 -7.99 -4.48
N ARG A 200 34.95 -8.77 -3.91
CA ARG A 200 36.35 -8.36 -3.74
C ARG A 200 36.99 -8.08 -5.09
N ALA A 201 36.82 -8.99 -6.06
CA ALA A 201 37.36 -8.81 -7.40
C ALA A 201 36.85 -7.52 -8.07
N LEU A 202 35.55 -7.21 -7.91
CA LEU A 202 34.96 -5.96 -8.40
C LEU A 202 35.53 -4.70 -7.71
N LEU A 203 35.76 -4.75 -6.39
CA LEU A 203 36.33 -3.64 -5.62
C LEU A 203 37.81 -3.41 -5.90
N GLU A 204 38.56 -4.48 -6.20
CA GLU A 204 40.01 -4.46 -6.47
C GLU A 204 40.35 -4.33 -7.97
N ASP A 205 39.34 -4.24 -8.85
CA ASP A 205 39.48 -4.27 -10.32
C ASP A 205 40.28 -5.49 -10.83
N ASP A 206 40.11 -6.66 -10.18
CA ASP A 206 40.71 -7.92 -10.64
C ASP A 206 39.98 -8.45 -11.88
N ARG A 207 40.46 -7.99 -13.04
CA ARG A 207 39.86 -8.31 -14.34
C ARG A 207 39.80 -9.80 -14.64
N HIS A 208 40.75 -10.61 -14.14
CA HIS A 208 40.76 -12.04 -14.43
C HIS A 208 39.58 -12.73 -13.75
N THR A 209 39.42 -12.52 -12.45
CA THR A 209 38.34 -13.08 -11.66
C THR A 209 36.98 -12.52 -12.07
N ILE A 210 36.89 -11.23 -12.41
CA ILE A 210 35.66 -10.62 -12.94
C ILE A 210 35.23 -11.32 -14.23
N LEU A 211 36.13 -11.46 -15.21
CA LEU A 211 35.80 -12.08 -16.49
C LEU A 211 35.41 -13.56 -16.33
N GLU A 212 36.14 -14.32 -15.51
CA GLU A 212 35.81 -15.73 -15.24
C GLU A 212 34.38 -15.88 -14.68
N ARG A 213 34.01 -15.05 -13.69
CA ARG A 213 32.69 -15.08 -13.06
C ARG A 213 31.58 -14.60 -14.01
N GLU A 214 31.84 -13.55 -14.77
CA GLU A 214 30.86 -12.99 -15.71
C GLU A 214 30.66 -13.86 -16.96
N ASP A 215 31.71 -14.51 -17.47
CA ASP A 215 31.59 -15.49 -18.56
C ASP A 215 30.90 -16.76 -18.10
N LEU A 216 31.14 -17.21 -16.87
CA LEU A 216 30.37 -18.31 -16.27
C LEU A 216 28.90 -17.93 -16.15
N ALA A 217 28.58 -16.73 -15.65
CA ALA A 217 27.22 -16.22 -15.60
C ALA A 217 26.58 -16.15 -17.01
N LYS A 218 27.31 -15.65 -18.00
CA LYS A 218 26.89 -15.58 -19.40
C LYS A 218 26.59 -16.96 -19.99
N SER A 219 27.45 -17.94 -19.75
CA SER A 219 27.25 -19.33 -20.19
C SER A 219 25.97 -19.95 -19.61
N ARG A 220 25.51 -19.42 -18.47
CA ARG A 220 24.31 -19.82 -17.75
C ARG A 220 23.11 -18.90 -18.00
N GLY A 221 23.22 -17.95 -18.92
CA GLY A 221 22.07 -17.13 -19.33
C GLY A 221 21.70 -16.00 -18.36
N TYR A 222 22.60 -15.56 -17.47
CA TYR A 222 22.45 -14.31 -16.69
C TYR A 222 23.73 -13.47 -16.66
N GLY A 223 23.69 -12.29 -16.00
CA GLY A 223 24.87 -11.43 -15.80
C GLY A 223 25.08 -10.33 -16.85
N PRO A 224 26.10 -9.48 -16.65
CA PRO A 224 26.26 -8.23 -17.41
C PRO A 224 26.70 -8.42 -18.86
N LEU A 225 27.24 -9.58 -19.24
CA LEU A 225 27.72 -9.87 -20.59
C LEU A 225 26.61 -10.37 -21.54
N ILE A 226 25.36 -10.44 -21.08
CA ILE A 226 24.22 -10.86 -21.90
C ILE A 226 23.60 -9.65 -22.62
N PRO A 227 23.24 -9.78 -23.92
CA PRO A 227 22.55 -8.73 -24.64
C PRO A 227 21.26 -8.31 -23.94
N CYS A 228 21.09 -7.00 -23.74
CA CYS A 228 19.90 -6.49 -23.09
C CYS A 228 18.74 -6.40 -24.09
N ASN A 229 17.70 -7.21 -23.94
CA ASN A 229 16.48 -7.13 -24.77
C ASN A 229 15.38 -6.28 -24.15
N TYR A 230 15.69 -5.39 -23.21
CA TYR A 230 14.69 -4.57 -22.54
C TYR A 230 14.05 -3.56 -23.50
N VAL A 231 12.71 -3.53 -23.50
CA VAL A 231 11.87 -2.63 -24.30
C VAL A 231 10.77 -2.08 -23.42
N THR A 232 10.46 -0.79 -23.56
CA THR A 232 9.33 -0.18 -22.86
C THR A 232 8.61 0.87 -23.70
N SER A 233 7.40 1.23 -23.29
CA SER A 233 6.61 2.26 -23.95
C SER A 233 7.27 3.66 -23.83
N PRO A 234 6.96 4.60 -24.74
CA PRO A 234 7.45 5.99 -24.65
C PRO A 234 7.07 6.70 -23.35
N SER A 235 5.89 6.39 -22.82
CA SER A 235 5.34 6.95 -21.59
C SER A 235 5.99 6.40 -20.32
N SER A 236 6.81 5.35 -20.41
CA SER A 236 7.53 4.82 -19.26
C SER A 236 8.56 5.84 -18.77
N GLN A 237 8.38 6.30 -17.53
CA GLN A 237 9.30 7.19 -16.80
C GLN A 237 10.21 6.38 -15.86
N ARG A 238 10.72 5.23 -16.32
CA ARG A 238 11.71 4.49 -15.53
C ARG A 238 13.07 5.15 -15.70
N GLN A 239 13.60 5.69 -14.61
CA GLN A 239 15.03 5.95 -14.47
C GLN A 239 15.66 4.64 -13.99
N LEU A 240 16.62 4.12 -14.75
CA LEU A 240 17.53 3.11 -14.26
C LEU A 240 18.65 3.91 -13.56
N TYR A 241 18.96 3.60 -12.29
CA TYR A 241 20.02 4.28 -11.51
C TYR A 241 21.25 3.36 -11.45
N GLY A 242 22.46 3.86 -11.76
CA GLY A 242 23.63 3.04 -12.09
C GLY A 242 25.00 3.58 -11.69
N LYS A 243 26.04 2.72 -11.56
CA LYS A 243 27.35 2.87 -12.26
C LYS A 243 28.23 1.60 -12.14
N LEU A 244 28.15 0.73 -13.15
CA LEU A 244 29.16 0.43 -14.17
C LEU A 244 28.34 0.34 -15.48
N LYS A 245 28.76 1.05 -16.54
CA LYS A 245 27.91 1.58 -17.66
C LYS A 245 26.54 0.92 -17.86
N GLN A 246 25.53 1.54 -17.26
CA GLN A 246 24.11 1.23 -17.43
C GLN A 246 23.64 1.53 -18.86
N GLY A 247 22.72 0.70 -19.35
CA GLY A 247 22.02 0.97 -20.58
C GLY A 247 21.09 2.18 -20.46
N VAL A 248 21.28 3.19 -21.29
CA VAL A 248 20.40 4.37 -21.38
C VAL A 248 19.15 3.97 -22.16
N LEU A 249 17.96 4.35 -21.68
CA LEU A 249 16.75 4.21 -22.48
C LEU A 249 16.77 5.21 -23.64
N GLN A 250 17.01 4.70 -24.84
CA GLN A 250 17.05 5.48 -26.06
C GLN A 250 15.75 5.31 -26.84
N LYS A 251 15.34 6.37 -27.53
CA LYS A 251 14.21 6.32 -28.46
C LYS A 251 14.59 5.40 -29.63
N TRP A 252 13.68 4.50 -29.99
CA TRP A 252 13.80 3.70 -31.20
C TRP A 252 14.03 4.61 -32.42
N GLY A 253 15.06 4.29 -33.21
CA GLY A 253 15.62 5.18 -34.24
C GLY A 253 14.66 5.53 -35.38
N HIS A 254 13.57 4.77 -35.55
CA HIS A 254 12.59 4.98 -36.62
C HIS A 254 11.15 5.06 -36.08
N ASN A 255 10.27 5.76 -36.79
CA ASN A 255 8.85 5.75 -36.47
C ASN A 255 8.22 4.44 -36.93
N CYS A 256 7.25 3.93 -36.16
CA CYS A 256 6.51 2.74 -36.54
C CYS A 256 5.59 3.02 -37.74
N SER A 257 5.57 2.11 -38.72
CA SER A 257 4.68 2.17 -39.89
C SER A 257 3.25 1.75 -39.60
N ALA A 258 3.00 1.06 -38.48
CA ALA A 258 1.70 0.49 -38.13
C ALA A 258 0.66 1.58 -37.84
N LYS A 259 -0.53 1.43 -38.44
CA LYS A 259 -1.65 2.38 -38.33
C LYS A 259 -2.95 1.67 -37.95
N TYR A 260 -3.83 2.41 -37.27
CA TYR A 260 -5.10 1.92 -36.76
C TYR A 260 -6.22 2.89 -37.17
N ASP A 261 -7.26 2.38 -37.82
CA ASP A 261 -8.55 3.09 -37.91
C ASP A 261 -9.57 2.36 -37.03
N ILE A 262 -10.13 3.05 -36.06
CA ILE A 262 -11.10 2.50 -35.10
C ILE A 262 -12.47 3.12 -35.41
N PHE A 263 -13.44 2.28 -35.76
CA PHE A 263 -14.81 2.67 -36.04
C PHE A 263 -15.72 2.25 -34.90
N THR A 264 -16.32 3.24 -34.24
CA THR A 264 -17.30 3.04 -33.17
C THR A 264 -18.66 3.53 -33.66
N PRO A 265 -19.67 2.65 -33.81
CA PRO A 265 -21.04 3.06 -34.15
C PRO A 265 -21.60 4.09 -33.17
N HIS A 266 -22.40 5.04 -33.67
CA HIS A 266 -23.12 5.97 -32.81
C HIS A 266 -24.24 5.28 -32.03
N ASP A 267 -24.89 4.31 -32.66
CA ASP A 267 -25.91 3.46 -32.05
C ASP A 267 -25.36 2.03 -31.91
N LEU A 268 -24.90 1.71 -30.71
CA LEU A 268 -24.41 0.38 -30.36
C LEU A 268 -25.54 -0.65 -30.18
N HIS A 269 -26.79 -0.23 -29.97
CA HIS A 269 -27.92 -1.15 -29.93
C HIS A 269 -28.27 -1.64 -31.34
N ALA A 270 -28.23 -0.75 -32.34
CA ALA A 270 -28.42 -1.12 -33.75
C ALA A 270 -27.24 -1.91 -34.34
N CYS A 271 -26.02 -1.63 -33.88
CA CYS A 271 -24.82 -2.36 -34.28
C CYS A 271 -23.89 -2.59 -33.07
N PRO A 272 -24.03 -3.73 -32.36
CA PRO A 272 -23.24 -4.05 -31.17
C PRO A 272 -21.83 -4.55 -31.52
N ARG A 273 -21.15 -3.85 -32.44
CA ARG A 273 -19.85 -4.24 -33.00
C ARG A 273 -18.94 -3.03 -33.18
N ILE A 274 -17.70 -3.16 -32.70
CA ILE A 274 -16.64 -2.18 -32.92
C ILE A 274 -15.65 -2.76 -33.92
N LEU A 275 -15.28 -1.98 -34.93
CA LEU A 275 -14.32 -2.39 -35.96
C LEU A 275 -12.98 -1.69 -35.75
N VAL A 276 -11.89 -2.45 -35.76
CA VAL A 276 -10.52 -1.93 -35.75
C VAL A 276 -9.79 -2.44 -36.99
N VAL A 277 -9.35 -1.52 -37.85
CA VAL A 277 -8.56 -1.85 -39.03
C VAL A 277 -7.09 -1.55 -38.75
N CYS A 278 -6.29 -2.60 -38.62
CA CYS A 278 -4.85 -2.55 -38.39
C CYS A 278 -4.11 -2.64 -39.73
N ARG A 279 -3.16 -1.73 -39.99
CA ARG A 279 -2.42 -1.66 -41.27
C ARG A 279 -0.92 -1.66 -41.07
N ASN A 280 -0.22 -2.22 -42.06
CA ASN A 280 1.24 -2.34 -42.13
C ASN A 280 1.84 -3.17 -40.98
N PRO A 281 3.03 -3.75 -41.16
CA PRO A 281 3.74 -4.39 -40.07
C PRO A 281 4.31 -3.34 -39.10
N HIS A 282 4.59 -3.78 -37.87
CA HIS A 282 5.39 -3.03 -36.91
C HIS A 282 6.88 -3.11 -37.26
N SER A 283 7.62 -2.03 -37.05
CA SER A 283 9.06 -1.91 -37.33
C SER A 283 9.90 -1.77 -36.05
N HIS A 284 9.43 -2.37 -34.97
CA HIS A 284 10.05 -2.41 -33.63
C HIS A 284 9.63 -3.72 -32.95
N PRO A 285 10.33 -4.22 -31.92
CA PRO A 285 9.89 -5.41 -31.20
C PRO A 285 8.58 -5.17 -30.44
N PRO A 286 7.78 -6.20 -30.13
CA PRO A 286 6.55 -6.01 -29.37
C PRO A 286 6.85 -5.46 -27.96
N PRO A 287 6.09 -4.47 -27.47
CA PRO A 287 6.26 -3.94 -26.11
C PRO A 287 5.86 -4.99 -25.07
N ALA A 288 6.42 -4.90 -23.86
CA ALA A 288 5.99 -5.75 -22.75
C ALA A 288 4.52 -5.48 -22.35
N PRO A 289 3.78 -6.50 -21.86
CA PRO A 289 2.39 -6.39 -21.44
C PRO A 289 2.26 -5.66 -20.09
N VAL A 290 2.46 -4.35 -20.11
CA VAL A 290 2.49 -3.49 -18.91
C VAL A 290 1.13 -2.91 -18.53
N LYS A 291 0.15 -2.96 -19.45
CA LYS A 291 -1.20 -2.46 -19.21
C LYS A 291 -2.11 -3.63 -18.86
N THR A 292 -2.84 -3.54 -17.75
CA THR A 292 -3.86 -4.54 -17.41
C THR A 292 -5.13 -4.31 -18.25
N PRO A 293 -5.61 -5.29 -19.01
CA PRO A 293 -6.89 -5.21 -19.72
C PRO A 293 -8.05 -4.86 -18.77
N PRO A 294 -9.01 -4.00 -19.15
CA PRO A 294 -10.11 -3.58 -18.27
C PRO A 294 -10.95 -4.75 -17.73
N GLY A 295 -11.13 -5.81 -18.51
CA GLY A 295 -11.81 -7.02 -18.04
C GLY A 295 -11.10 -7.67 -16.84
N LEU A 296 -9.77 -7.72 -16.87
CA LEU A 296 -8.96 -8.24 -15.76
C LEU A 296 -8.87 -7.26 -14.58
N VAL A 297 -8.92 -5.95 -14.84
CA VAL A 297 -9.06 -4.95 -13.76
C VAL A 297 -10.39 -5.13 -13.02
N ASN A 298 -11.49 -5.33 -13.74
CA ASN A 298 -12.79 -5.58 -13.14
C ASN A 298 -12.82 -6.88 -12.33
N LEU A 299 -12.20 -7.94 -12.85
CA LEU A 299 -12.02 -9.19 -12.10
C LEU A 299 -11.22 -8.94 -10.82
N PHE A 300 -10.09 -8.24 -10.89
CA PHE A 300 -9.28 -7.88 -9.73
C PHE A 300 -10.08 -7.04 -8.71
N TYR A 301 -10.91 -6.10 -9.15
CA TYR A 301 -11.82 -5.36 -8.27
C TYR A 301 -12.90 -6.25 -7.64
N GLY A 302 -13.40 -7.24 -8.38
CA GLY A 302 -14.26 -8.29 -7.84
C GLY A 302 -13.59 -9.05 -6.70
N LEU A 303 -12.32 -9.45 -6.87
CA LEU A 303 -11.53 -10.10 -5.83
C LEU A 303 -11.31 -9.19 -4.62
N LEU A 304 -10.97 -7.92 -4.83
CA LEU A 304 -10.82 -6.94 -3.74
C LEU A 304 -12.12 -6.75 -2.95
N ALA A 305 -13.29 -6.84 -3.59
CA ALA A 305 -14.58 -6.73 -2.91
C ALA A 305 -14.82 -7.86 -1.91
N LEU A 306 -14.24 -9.05 -2.13
CA LEU A 306 -14.36 -10.20 -1.21
C LEU A 306 -13.72 -9.94 0.15
N MET A 307 -12.73 -9.05 0.22
CA MET A 307 -12.04 -8.68 1.45
C MET A 307 -12.93 -7.91 2.45
N LYS A 308 -14.09 -7.40 2.01
CA LYS A 308 -15.04 -6.62 2.83
C LYS A 308 -14.33 -5.46 3.54
N TRP A 309 -14.47 -5.36 4.86
CA TRP A 309 -13.88 -4.30 5.68
C TRP A 309 -12.34 -4.27 5.63
N LYS A 310 -11.69 -5.41 5.31
CA LYS A 310 -10.23 -5.47 5.18
C LYS A 310 -9.70 -4.70 3.95
N LEU A 311 -10.58 -4.35 3.00
CA LEU A 311 -10.23 -3.49 1.86
C LEU A 311 -9.68 -2.13 2.32
N ALA A 312 -10.15 -1.62 3.45
CA ALA A 312 -9.70 -0.33 3.99
C ALA A 312 -8.17 -0.31 4.23
N ASP A 313 -7.61 -1.46 4.59
CA ASP A 313 -6.18 -1.67 4.90
C ASP A 313 -5.51 -2.61 3.88
N ALA A 314 -6.06 -2.68 2.67
CA ALA A 314 -5.49 -3.49 1.60
C ALA A 314 -4.19 -2.85 1.09
N THR A 315 -3.15 -3.67 1.00
CA THR A 315 -1.88 -3.37 0.33
C THR A 315 -1.51 -4.54 -0.58
N PRO A 316 -0.62 -4.35 -1.57
CA PRO A 316 -0.21 -5.45 -2.44
C PRO A 316 0.29 -6.69 -1.68
N CYS A 317 0.89 -6.54 -0.51
CA CYS A 317 1.28 -7.67 0.33
C CYS A 317 0.09 -8.27 1.09
N ARG A 318 -0.78 -7.43 1.66
CA ARG A 318 -1.89 -7.91 2.51
C ARG A 318 -2.99 -8.64 1.76
N ILE A 319 -3.18 -8.36 0.47
CA ILE A 319 -4.14 -9.13 -0.35
C ILE A 319 -3.74 -10.61 -0.45
N PHE A 320 -2.45 -10.95 -0.40
CA PHE A 320 -1.98 -12.34 -0.41
C PHE A 320 -2.16 -13.05 0.95
N LEU A 321 -2.40 -12.30 2.02
CA LEU A 321 -2.71 -12.84 3.34
C LEU A 321 -4.22 -13.01 3.55
N ASP A 322 -5.05 -12.55 2.61
CA ASP A 322 -6.50 -12.67 2.70
C ASP A 322 -7.00 -13.94 1.99
N THR A 323 -7.57 -14.84 2.78
CA THR A 323 -8.07 -16.13 2.31
C THR A 323 -9.12 -15.98 1.21
N ALA A 324 -10.08 -15.07 1.37
CA ALA A 324 -11.16 -14.89 0.39
C ALA A 324 -10.64 -14.34 -0.94
N PHE A 325 -9.66 -13.43 -0.89
CA PHE A 325 -8.99 -12.93 -2.08
C PHE A 325 -8.25 -14.05 -2.83
N ILE A 326 -7.48 -14.88 -2.11
CA ILE A 326 -6.67 -15.95 -2.72
C ILE A 326 -7.53 -17.09 -3.25
N GLU A 327 -8.56 -17.52 -2.53
CA GLU A 327 -9.54 -18.50 -3.01
C GLU A 327 -10.23 -17.99 -4.28
N GLY A 328 -10.68 -16.72 -4.29
CA GLY A 328 -11.26 -16.13 -5.49
C GLY A 328 -10.28 -16.05 -6.67
N LEU A 329 -8.98 -15.82 -6.40
CA LEU A 329 -7.94 -15.84 -7.43
C LEU A 329 -7.73 -17.26 -7.99
N HIS A 330 -7.71 -18.27 -7.12
CA HIS A 330 -7.62 -19.68 -7.53
C HIS A 330 -8.81 -20.07 -8.42
N ASP A 331 -10.03 -19.70 -8.01
CA ASP A 331 -11.24 -19.96 -8.78
C ASP A 331 -11.20 -19.26 -10.14
N ALA A 332 -10.78 -17.99 -10.18
CA ALA A 332 -10.70 -17.21 -11.41
C ALA A 332 -9.69 -17.77 -12.41
N LEU A 333 -8.62 -18.43 -11.93
CA LEU A 333 -7.58 -19.04 -12.74
C LEU A 333 -7.80 -20.54 -12.98
N ALA A 334 -8.83 -21.15 -12.37
CA ALA A 334 -8.96 -22.59 -12.24
C ALA A 334 -7.62 -23.23 -11.76
N TRP A 335 -7.00 -22.61 -10.74
CA TRP A 335 -5.65 -22.93 -10.31
C TRP A 335 -5.61 -24.23 -9.51
N ASP A 336 -4.73 -25.13 -9.91
CA ASP A 336 -4.39 -26.34 -9.16
C ASP A 336 -2.98 -26.19 -8.57
N SER A 337 -2.89 -25.92 -7.27
CA SER A 337 -1.62 -25.75 -6.57
C SER A 337 -0.78 -27.02 -6.54
N THR A 338 -1.41 -28.21 -6.62
CA THR A 338 -0.69 -29.49 -6.64
C THR A 338 -0.02 -29.73 -8.00
N LEU A 339 -0.69 -29.34 -9.08
CA LEU A 339 -0.14 -29.44 -10.44
C LEU A 339 1.02 -28.45 -10.66
N HIS A 340 0.91 -27.25 -10.11
CA HIS A 340 1.87 -26.16 -10.32
C HIS A 340 3.00 -26.13 -9.28
N GLY A 341 2.87 -26.84 -8.16
CA GLY A 341 3.86 -26.87 -7.08
C GLY A 341 4.02 -25.54 -6.33
N ARG A 342 3.06 -24.61 -6.49
CA ARG A 342 3.02 -23.29 -5.83
C ARG A 342 1.61 -22.70 -5.84
N ASP A 343 1.38 -21.71 -4.98
CA ASP A 343 0.16 -20.89 -5.01
C ASP A 343 0.12 -19.93 -6.20
N ALA A 344 -1.09 -19.49 -6.55
CA ALA A 344 -1.28 -18.51 -7.60
C ALA A 344 -0.78 -17.13 -7.18
N THR A 345 -0.24 -16.40 -8.15
CA THR A 345 0.19 -15.02 -7.98
C THR A 345 -0.59 -14.11 -8.91
N LEU A 346 -0.55 -12.80 -8.66
CA LEU A 346 -1.18 -11.84 -9.57
C LEU A 346 -0.55 -11.83 -10.97
N GLN A 347 0.72 -12.25 -11.10
CA GLN A 347 1.37 -12.39 -12.40
C GLN A 347 0.73 -13.48 -13.26
N ASP A 348 0.17 -14.53 -12.61
CA ASP A 348 -0.54 -15.61 -13.30
C ASP A 348 -1.88 -15.13 -13.87
N LEU A 349 -2.47 -14.09 -13.25
CA LEU A 349 -3.63 -13.41 -13.81
C LEU A 349 -3.24 -12.53 -15.00
N HIS A 350 -2.21 -11.71 -14.84
CA HIS A 350 -1.65 -10.93 -15.93
C HIS A 350 -0.23 -10.40 -15.59
N PRO A 351 0.74 -10.45 -16.51
CA PRO A 351 2.11 -9.99 -16.24
C PRO A 351 2.25 -8.56 -15.72
N SER A 352 1.37 -7.63 -16.14
CA SER A 352 1.37 -6.25 -15.63
C SER A 352 1.16 -6.15 -14.12
N LEU A 353 0.49 -7.13 -13.50
CA LEU A 353 0.18 -7.15 -12.08
C LEU A 353 1.35 -7.68 -11.23
N ALA A 354 2.45 -8.13 -11.86
CA ALA A 354 3.72 -8.34 -11.16
C ALA A 354 4.32 -7.01 -10.63
N ASN A 355 3.89 -5.87 -11.20
CA ASN A 355 4.30 -4.56 -10.71
C ASN A 355 3.44 -4.14 -9.51
N LEU A 356 4.00 -4.23 -8.29
CA LEU A 356 3.30 -3.90 -7.06
C LEU A 356 2.87 -2.42 -6.97
N ASP A 357 3.56 -1.49 -7.62
CA ASP A 357 3.11 -0.09 -7.70
C ASP A 357 1.86 0.06 -8.56
N HIS A 358 1.79 -0.73 -9.64
CA HIS A 358 0.58 -0.79 -10.46
C HIS A 358 -0.58 -1.36 -9.66
N VAL A 359 -0.35 -2.45 -8.91
CA VAL A 359 -1.34 -3.06 -8.01
C VAL A 359 -1.78 -2.08 -6.92
N ARG A 360 -0.85 -1.40 -6.26
CA ARG A 360 -1.13 -0.38 -5.21
C ARG A 360 -2.02 0.73 -5.75
N ARG A 361 -1.78 1.19 -6.98
CA ARG A 361 -2.63 2.17 -7.67
C ARG A 361 -4.04 1.64 -7.89
N LEU A 362 -4.18 0.41 -8.41
CA LEU A 362 -5.49 -0.21 -8.64
C LEU A 362 -6.28 -0.36 -7.33
N ILE A 363 -5.64 -0.85 -6.26
CA ILE A 363 -6.23 -0.94 -4.93
C ILE A 363 -6.71 0.43 -4.46
N THR A 364 -5.87 1.46 -4.60
CA THR A 364 -6.21 2.83 -4.16
C THR A 364 -7.38 3.41 -4.95
N THR A 365 -7.41 3.20 -6.28
CA THR A 365 -8.55 3.61 -7.11
C THR A 365 -9.85 2.97 -6.63
N PHE A 366 -9.86 1.65 -6.43
CA PHE A 366 -11.05 0.93 -5.98
C PHE A 366 -11.45 1.30 -4.54
N ARG A 367 -10.47 1.45 -3.64
CA ARG A 367 -10.70 1.88 -2.26
C ARG A 367 -11.31 3.28 -2.21
N ASN A 368 -10.86 4.23 -3.02
CA ASN A 368 -11.43 5.58 -3.06
C ASN A 368 -12.87 5.60 -3.61
N GLU A 369 -13.21 4.66 -4.49
CA GLU A 369 -14.59 4.48 -4.95
C GLU A 369 -15.50 3.94 -3.82
N LYS A 370 -15.00 2.99 -3.02
CA LYS A 370 -15.75 2.40 -1.89
C LYS A 370 -15.78 3.27 -0.64
N TYR A 371 -14.74 4.06 -0.41
CA TYR A 371 -14.59 4.95 0.74
C TYR A 371 -14.31 6.37 0.23
N PRO A 372 -15.34 7.11 -0.25
CA PRO A 372 -15.15 8.43 -0.86
C PRO A 372 -14.60 9.47 0.13
N SER A 373 -14.92 9.35 1.42
CA SER A 373 -14.33 10.16 2.51
C SER A 373 -12.96 9.63 3.00
N GLY A 374 -12.40 8.64 2.30
CA GLY A 374 -11.18 7.94 2.68
C GLY A 374 -11.36 7.01 3.89
N THR A 375 -10.24 6.43 4.34
CA THR A 375 -10.16 5.51 5.48
C THR A 375 -9.53 6.16 6.72
N GLY A 376 -9.32 7.47 6.69
CA GLY A 376 -8.75 8.26 7.79
C GLY A 376 -9.82 8.93 8.65
N PHE A 377 -9.47 10.06 9.27
CA PHE A 377 -10.35 10.79 10.20
C PHE A 377 -11.69 11.20 9.59
N GLU A 378 -11.70 11.71 8.36
CA GLU A 378 -12.95 12.13 7.69
C GLU A 378 -13.90 10.95 7.46
N GLY A 379 -13.36 9.77 7.14
CA GLY A 379 -14.12 8.52 7.09
C GLY A 379 -14.69 8.13 8.45
N ALA A 380 -13.89 8.26 9.51
CA ALA A 380 -14.35 8.01 10.88
C ALA A 380 -15.43 9.02 11.32
N HIS A 381 -15.34 10.28 10.90
CA HIS A 381 -16.35 11.30 11.13
C HIS A 381 -17.69 10.97 10.47
N LEU A 382 -17.65 10.55 9.20
CA LEU A 382 -18.84 10.06 8.51
C LEU A 382 -19.45 8.84 9.23
N LEU A 383 -18.62 7.86 9.61
CA LEU A 383 -19.06 6.67 10.34
C LEU A 383 -19.70 7.01 11.70
N ALA A 384 -19.16 8.00 12.43
CA ALA A 384 -19.75 8.46 13.68
C ALA A 384 -21.16 9.05 13.47
N ASN A 385 -21.35 9.82 12.40
CA ASN A 385 -22.66 10.39 12.04
C ASN A 385 -23.67 9.31 11.62
N GLU A 386 -23.23 8.30 10.86
CA GLU A 386 -24.05 7.14 10.51
C GLU A 386 -24.46 6.37 11.77
N HIS A 387 -23.50 6.12 12.67
CA HIS A 387 -23.74 5.40 13.91
C HIS A 387 -24.65 6.15 14.88
N ALA A 388 -24.64 7.49 14.90
CA ALA A 388 -25.55 8.28 15.72
C ALA A 388 -27.03 8.05 15.35
N SER A 389 -27.31 7.58 14.13
CA SER A 389 -28.66 7.24 13.66
C SER A 389 -29.05 5.78 13.95
N LEU A 390 -28.12 4.95 14.43
CA LEU A 390 -28.36 3.55 14.74
C LEU A 390 -28.93 3.36 16.16
N PRO A 391 -29.60 2.23 16.44
CA PRO A 391 -29.94 1.86 17.81
C PRO A 391 -28.69 1.75 18.69
N PRO A 392 -28.74 2.11 19.99
CA PRO A 392 -27.55 2.15 20.86
C PRO A 392 -26.69 0.88 20.86
N LYS A 393 -27.33 -0.30 20.74
CA LYS A 393 -26.64 -1.60 20.70
C LYS A 393 -25.80 -1.84 19.44
N GLN A 394 -25.98 -1.03 18.40
CA GLN A 394 -25.29 -1.11 17.11
C GLN A 394 -24.28 0.03 16.93
N CYS A 395 -24.31 1.05 17.80
CA CYS A 395 -23.32 2.12 17.82
C CYS A 395 -21.99 1.59 18.36
N TYR A 396 -20.94 1.63 17.54
CA TYR A 396 -19.57 1.35 17.97
C TYR A 396 -18.70 2.61 17.97
N VAL A 397 -18.59 3.29 16.82
CA VAL A 397 -18.00 4.63 16.75
C VAL A 397 -19.00 5.63 17.33
N HIS A 398 -18.66 6.26 18.45
CA HIS A 398 -19.52 7.22 19.14
C HIS A 398 -19.19 8.66 18.80
N CYS A 399 -17.91 8.98 18.60
CA CYS A 399 -17.52 10.31 18.18
C CYS A 399 -16.22 10.30 17.38
N ALA A 400 -16.08 11.33 16.55
CA ALA A 400 -14.89 11.69 15.79
C ALA A 400 -14.84 13.21 15.75
N GLU A 401 -14.14 13.79 16.73
CA GLU A 401 -14.21 15.20 17.11
C GLU A 401 -12.85 15.89 17.00
N VAL A 402 -12.89 17.21 16.79
CA VAL A 402 -11.71 18.07 16.81
C VAL A 402 -11.85 19.07 17.96
N HIS A 403 -10.84 19.13 18.82
CA HIS A 403 -10.82 19.99 20.01
C HIS A 403 -9.62 20.93 20.00
N PRO A 404 -9.79 22.23 20.28
CA PRO A 404 -8.66 23.14 20.45
C PRO A 404 -7.94 22.87 21.79
N ILE A 405 -6.61 22.76 21.77
CA ILE A 405 -5.83 22.58 23.01
C ILE A 405 -5.07 23.86 23.37
N GLU A 406 -4.02 24.19 22.61
CA GLU A 406 -3.12 25.32 22.87
C GLU A 406 -2.45 25.81 21.57
N ARG A 407 -2.22 27.13 21.45
CA ARG A 407 -1.41 27.76 20.38
C ARG A 407 -1.68 27.20 18.98
N GLY A 408 -2.95 27.17 18.57
CA GLY A 408 -3.34 26.72 17.23
C GLY A 408 -3.19 25.22 16.97
N LYS A 409 -2.90 24.40 18.00
CA LYS A 409 -2.89 22.94 17.90
C LYS A 409 -4.27 22.37 18.19
N GLU A 410 -4.66 21.42 17.35
CA GLU A 410 -5.91 20.67 17.44
C GLU A 410 -5.66 19.23 17.91
N LEU A 411 -6.51 18.76 18.81
CA LEU A 411 -6.68 17.35 19.12
C LEU A 411 -7.71 16.78 18.16
N LYS A 412 -7.37 15.70 17.47
CA LYS A 412 -8.36 14.85 16.83
C LYS A 412 -8.58 13.63 17.71
N LEU A 413 -9.84 13.31 17.96
CA LEU A 413 -10.27 12.27 18.88
C LEU A 413 -11.32 11.39 18.20
N VAL A 414 -11.14 10.08 18.23
CA VAL A 414 -12.16 9.10 17.82
C VAL A 414 -12.40 8.15 18.99
N ILE A 415 -13.65 7.96 19.42
CA ILE A 415 -14.00 7.02 20.49
C ILE A 415 -14.87 5.90 19.94
N CYS A 416 -14.44 4.68 20.20
CA CYS A 416 -15.07 3.44 19.80
C CYS A 416 -15.41 2.59 21.04
N MET A 417 -16.70 2.44 21.33
CA MET A 417 -17.19 1.53 22.36
C MET A 417 -18.60 1.06 22.04
N THR A 418 -18.92 -0.19 22.34
CA THR A 418 -20.33 -0.65 22.30
C THR A 418 -21.00 -0.41 23.65
N THR A 419 -22.34 -0.45 23.71
CA THR A 419 -23.07 -0.39 25.00
C THR A 419 -22.59 -1.46 25.99
N LYS A 420 -22.25 -2.66 25.53
CA LYS A 420 -21.72 -3.74 26.38
C LYS A 420 -20.33 -3.40 26.94
N MET A 421 -19.48 -2.77 26.13
CA MET A 421 -18.17 -2.30 26.58
C MET A 421 -18.34 -1.20 27.63
N SER A 422 -19.28 -0.26 27.45
CA SER A 422 -19.61 0.74 28.47
C SER A 422 -20.09 0.09 29.78
N GLN A 423 -20.99 -0.89 29.71
CA GLN A 423 -21.46 -1.63 30.89
C GLN A 423 -20.31 -2.32 31.62
N HIS A 424 -19.44 -3.00 30.87
CA HIS A 424 -18.26 -3.67 31.41
C HIS A 424 -17.32 -2.67 32.09
N LEU A 425 -17.04 -1.54 31.41
CA LEU A 425 -16.21 -0.48 31.94
C LEU A 425 -16.74 0.01 33.29
N LEU A 426 -18.04 0.30 33.43
CA LEU A 426 -18.59 0.85 34.69
C LEU A 426 -18.71 -0.17 35.82
N GLN A 427 -18.77 -1.45 35.50
CA GLN A 427 -18.82 -2.54 36.49
C GLN A 427 -17.43 -2.95 36.99
N ALA A 428 -16.39 -2.63 36.23
CA ALA A 428 -15.02 -2.97 36.59
C ALA A 428 -14.56 -2.22 37.84
N LYS A 429 -13.77 -2.91 38.68
CA LYS A 429 -13.12 -2.32 39.86
C LYS A 429 -11.64 -2.04 39.63
N HIS A 430 -11.01 -2.81 38.76
CA HIS A 430 -9.59 -2.74 38.44
C HIS A 430 -9.47 -2.58 36.94
N LEU A 431 -8.86 -1.47 36.52
CA LEU A 431 -8.66 -1.12 35.13
C LEU A 431 -7.17 -1.19 34.80
N SER A 432 -6.87 -1.53 33.56
CA SER A 432 -5.58 -1.30 32.93
C SER A 432 -5.77 -0.32 31.78
N ILE A 433 -4.81 0.56 31.55
CA ILE A 433 -4.79 1.44 30.40
C ILE A 433 -3.51 1.20 29.61
N ASP A 434 -3.67 0.89 28.33
CA ASP A 434 -2.58 0.64 27.38
C ASP A 434 -2.61 1.67 26.25
N THR A 435 -1.43 2.09 25.78
CA THR A 435 -1.30 3.02 24.63
C THR A 435 -0.35 2.47 23.56
N SER A 436 -0.88 2.27 22.35
CA SER A 436 -0.15 1.75 21.19
C SER A 436 0.05 2.82 20.11
N PHE A 437 1.24 2.81 19.50
CA PHE A 437 1.64 3.75 18.43
C PHE A 437 1.77 3.08 17.06
N LYS A 438 1.74 1.74 17.01
CA LYS A 438 2.16 0.99 15.82
C LYS A 438 1.06 0.82 14.77
N ARG A 439 -0.22 0.86 15.18
CA ARG A 439 -1.35 0.46 14.33
C ARG A 439 -1.87 1.58 13.42
N ALA A 440 -1.78 2.84 13.84
CA ALA A 440 -2.27 3.98 13.08
C ALA A 440 -1.23 5.11 13.06
N GLN A 441 -0.53 5.28 11.94
CA GLN A 441 0.54 6.27 11.83
C GLN A 441 0.02 7.68 12.11
N GLY A 442 0.70 8.40 13.01
CA GLY A 442 0.28 9.74 13.46
C GLY A 442 -0.86 9.75 14.49
N TRP A 443 -1.33 8.58 14.91
CA TRP A 443 -2.35 8.39 15.95
C TRP A 443 -1.81 7.51 17.07
N GLN A 444 -2.43 7.66 18.23
CA GLN A 444 -2.23 6.81 19.38
C GLN A 444 -3.53 6.11 19.67
N GLU A 445 -3.46 4.80 19.73
CA GLU A 445 -4.58 3.99 20.17
C GLU A 445 -4.51 3.81 21.67
N PHE A 446 -5.60 4.14 22.32
CA PHE A 446 -5.76 4.16 23.76
C PHE A 446 -6.84 3.14 24.13
N GLU A 447 -6.51 2.18 24.97
CA GLU A 447 -7.43 1.13 25.40
C GLU A 447 -7.59 1.17 26.93
N ILE A 448 -8.82 1.22 27.42
CA ILE A 448 -9.14 0.95 28.82
C ILE A 448 -9.67 -0.48 28.90
N GLU A 449 -9.00 -1.30 29.68
CA GLU A 449 -9.26 -2.73 29.79
C GLU A 449 -9.55 -3.13 31.23
N SER A 450 -10.23 -4.25 31.39
CA SER A 450 -10.38 -4.94 32.68
C SER A 450 -10.27 -6.44 32.51
N TRP A 451 -9.86 -7.13 33.58
CA TRP A 451 -9.78 -8.58 33.58
C TRP A 451 -11.16 -9.21 33.78
N ASP A 452 -11.58 -10.00 32.81
CA ASP A 452 -12.77 -10.85 32.91
C ASP A 452 -12.38 -12.18 33.55
N VAL A 453 -12.77 -12.36 34.82
CA VAL A 453 -12.43 -13.55 35.62
C VAL A 453 -13.13 -14.80 35.10
N ASP A 454 -14.34 -14.66 34.54
CA ASP A 454 -15.12 -15.81 34.08
C ASP A 454 -14.50 -16.44 32.83
N HIS A 455 -13.88 -15.62 31.98
CA HIS A 455 -13.26 -16.04 30.73
C HIS A 455 -11.72 -15.99 30.75
N MET A 456 -11.12 -15.59 31.87
CA MET A 456 -9.67 -15.49 32.09
C MET A 456 -8.94 -14.71 30.97
N ARG A 457 -9.47 -13.53 30.61
CA ARG A 457 -8.89 -12.69 29.55
C ARG A 457 -9.07 -11.20 29.84
N SER A 458 -8.20 -10.38 29.26
CA SER A 458 -8.42 -8.93 29.22
C SER A 458 -9.57 -8.60 28.26
N VAL A 459 -10.45 -7.68 28.67
CA VAL A 459 -11.59 -7.21 27.88
C VAL A 459 -11.54 -5.69 27.82
N VAL A 460 -11.60 -5.16 26.60
CA VAL A 460 -11.59 -3.73 26.32
C VAL A 460 -12.95 -3.12 26.67
N GLY A 461 -12.97 -2.18 27.61
CA GLY A 461 -14.13 -1.38 28.00
C GLY A 461 -14.24 -0.07 27.22
N ALA A 462 -13.14 0.48 26.71
CA ALA A 462 -13.12 1.62 25.82
C ALA A 462 -11.91 1.56 24.89
N ARG A 463 -12.10 1.89 23.61
CA ARG A 463 -11.01 2.12 22.66
C ARG A 463 -11.13 3.53 22.10
N ALA A 464 -10.02 4.23 21.99
CA ALA A 464 -9.98 5.56 21.42
C ALA A 464 -8.72 5.80 20.61
N PHE A 465 -8.78 6.74 19.68
CA PHE A 465 -7.65 7.21 18.88
C PHE A 465 -7.46 8.70 19.13
N THR A 466 -6.24 9.11 19.49
CA THR A 466 -5.88 10.49 19.79
C THR A 466 -4.60 10.91 19.05
N THR A 467 -4.51 12.18 18.66
CA THR A 467 -3.30 12.77 18.05
C THR A 467 -2.38 13.49 19.04
N SER A 468 -2.74 13.55 20.33
CA SER A 468 -2.01 14.32 21.34
C SER A 468 -1.87 13.59 22.67
N GLN A 469 -0.71 13.74 23.30
CA GLN A 469 -0.39 13.18 24.62
C GLN A 469 -0.42 14.17 25.77
N THR A 470 -0.83 15.41 25.50
CA THR A 470 -0.86 16.43 26.54
C THR A 470 -1.86 16.07 27.64
N ALA A 471 -1.66 16.59 28.85
CA ALA A 471 -2.61 16.38 29.94
C ALA A 471 -4.01 16.90 29.59
N LYS A 472 -4.08 18.05 28.93
CA LYS A 472 -5.34 18.63 28.41
C LYS A 472 -6.05 17.69 27.42
N ALA A 473 -5.31 17.07 26.50
CA ALA A 473 -5.89 16.10 25.58
C ALA A 473 -6.50 14.91 26.33
N HIS A 474 -5.79 14.41 27.34
CA HIS A 474 -6.26 13.29 28.16
C HIS A 474 -7.47 13.66 29.03
N VAL A 475 -7.56 14.89 29.55
CA VAL A 475 -8.79 15.35 30.25
C VAL A 475 -10.00 15.22 29.33
N ILE A 476 -9.89 15.75 28.09
CA ILE A 476 -10.97 15.67 27.10
C ILE A 476 -11.29 14.21 26.76
N LEU A 477 -10.26 13.39 26.52
CA LEU A 477 -10.40 11.96 26.24
C LEU A 477 -11.17 11.23 27.35
N PHE A 478 -10.75 11.36 28.61
CA PHE A 478 -11.41 10.72 29.75
C PHE A 478 -12.84 11.21 29.92
N GLN A 479 -13.04 12.54 29.86
CA GLN A 479 -14.36 13.13 29.97
C GLN A 479 -15.32 12.54 28.92
N ARG A 480 -14.92 12.50 27.64
CA ARG A 480 -15.77 11.98 26.57
C ARG A 480 -16.03 10.48 26.71
N ILE A 481 -15.02 9.67 27.05
CA ILE A 481 -15.20 8.23 27.31
C ILE A 481 -16.24 8.00 28.41
N PHE A 482 -16.12 8.73 29.51
CA PHE A 482 -16.96 8.60 30.68
C PHE A 482 -18.38 9.14 30.49
N GLU A 483 -18.54 10.23 29.75
CA GLU A 483 -19.85 10.75 29.32
C GLU A 483 -20.58 9.75 28.43
N ILE A 484 -19.88 9.15 27.44
CA ILE A 484 -20.44 8.12 26.56
C ILE A 484 -20.85 6.90 27.38
N ALA A 485 -19.98 6.42 28.28
CA ALA A 485 -20.28 5.26 29.11
C ALA A 485 -21.49 5.50 30.03
N SER A 486 -21.59 6.70 30.61
CA SER A 486 -22.73 7.08 31.45
C SER A 486 -24.02 7.19 30.63
N THR A 487 -23.95 7.77 29.44
CA THR A 487 -25.10 7.90 28.52
C THR A 487 -25.60 6.53 28.05
N ASN A 488 -24.69 5.62 27.71
CA ASN A 488 -25.01 4.28 27.23
C ASN A 488 -25.66 3.39 28.31
N THR A 489 -25.34 3.61 29.58
CA THR A 489 -25.75 2.74 30.70
C THR A 489 -26.81 3.36 31.61
N GLY A 490 -26.93 4.69 31.61
CA GLY A 490 -27.71 5.44 32.59
C GLY A 490 -27.07 5.46 33.99
N LEU A 491 -25.83 4.99 34.14
CA LEU A 491 -25.12 4.94 35.42
C LEU A 491 -24.02 6.00 35.47
N PRO A 492 -23.78 6.65 36.61
CA PRO A 492 -22.69 7.60 36.76
C PRO A 492 -21.33 6.90 36.86
N ILE A 493 -20.27 7.61 36.49
CA ILE A 493 -18.90 7.19 36.82
C ILE A 493 -18.65 7.34 38.31
N MET A 494 -18.11 6.29 38.92
CA MET A 494 -17.80 6.27 40.35
C MET A 494 -16.34 5.84 40.54
N PHE A 495 -15.62 6.62 41.33
CA PHE A 495 -14.30 6.27 41.87
C PHE A 495 -14.43 5.95 43.35
N HIS A 496 -13.81 4.86 43.80
CA HIS A 496 -13.94 4.37 45.15
C HIS A 496 -13.44 5.37 46.21
N HIS A 497 -12.36 6.10 45.93
CA HIS A 497 -11.83 7.10 46.86
C HIS A 497 -12.71 8.36 47.00
N ILE A 498 -13.52 8.65 45.98
CA ILE A 498 -14.41 9.81 45.96
C ILE A 498 -15.81 9.44 46.46
N HIS A 499 -16.34 8.29 46.04
CA HIS A 499 -17.75 7.92 46.22
C HIS A 499 -17.96 6.67 47.07
N GLY A 500 -16.89 6.02 47.55
CA GLY A 500 -16.96 4.75 48.29
C GLY A 500 -17.26 3.52 47.42
N THR A 501 -17.51 3.67 46.11
CA THR A 501 -17.79 2.59 45.16
C THR A 501 -17.20 2.88 43.78
N GLY A 502 -17.15 1.87 42.89
CA GLY A 502 -16.61 2.00 41.54
C GLY A 502 -15.12 1.68 41.43
N PHE A 503 -14.38 2.46 40.63
CA PHE A 503 -12.97 2.20 40.31
C PHE A 503 -12.09 2.26 41.56
N LYS A 504 -11.39 1.16 41.84
CA LYS A 504 -10.47 1.00 42.97
C LYS A 504 -9.01 1.14 42.56
N THR A 505 -8.66 0.62 41.40
CA THR A 505 -7.28 0.60 40.92
C THR A 505 -7.25 0.82 39.43
N ILE A 506 -6.34 1.67 38.97
CA ILE A 506 -6.07 1.89 37.55
C ILE A 506 -4.57 1.74 37.35
N ILE A 507 -4.16 0.78 36.52
CA ILE A 507 -2.77 0.50 36.18
C ILE A 507 -2.52 1.04 34.78
N ALA A 508 -1.43 1.79 34.57
CA ALA A 508 -1.12 2.30 33.24
C ALA A 508 0.39 2.31 32.94
N ASP A 509 0.76 2.03 31.69
CA ASP A 509 2.12 2.14 31.15
C ASP A 509 2.40 3.57 30.67
N SER A 510 2.38 4.51 31.62
CA SER A 510 2.01 5.88 31.27
C SER A 510 3.12 6.76 30.66
N HIS A 511 2.70 7.59 29.69
CA HIS A 511 3.30 8.89 29.42
C HIS A 511 2.74 9.94 30.41
N LYS A 512 3.57 10.83 30.99
CA LYS A 512 3.20 11.77 32.09
C LYS A 512 1.86 12.52 31.91
N GLY A 513 1.50 12.85 30.66
CA GLY A 513 0.24 13.54 30.35
C GLY A 513 -1.02 12.74 30.67
N GLN A 514 -1.00 11.42 30.54
CA GLN A 514 -2.17 10.56 30.78
C GLN A 514 -2.54 10.53 32.25
N GLY A 515 -1.58 10.24 33.14
CA GLY A 515 -1.81 10.28 34.59
C GLY A 515 -2.30 11.65 35.04
N LEU A 516 -1.59 12.72 34.67
CA LEU A 516 -1.99 14.09 35.02
C LEU A 516 -3.39 14.43 34.49
N GLY A 517 -3.73 14.04 33.26
CA GLY A 517 -5.06 14.26 32.69
C GLY A 517 -6.18 13.56 33.47
N LEU A 518 -5.96 12.32 33.92
CA LEU A 518 -6.92 11.60 34.77
C LEU A 518 -7.08 12.25 36.15
N GLY A 519 -5.98 12.72 36.75
CA GLY A 519 -6.01 13.47 38.01
C GLY A 519 -6.79 14.78 37.87
N MET A 520 -6.57 15.52 36.78
CA MET A 520 -7.31 16.75 36.47
C MET A 520 -8.80 16.50 36.24
N TYR A 521 -9.17 15.39 35.59
CA TYR A 521 -10.57 14.97 35.49
C TYR A 521 -11.19 14.69 36.87
N CYS A 522 -10.45 14.06 37.79
CA CYS A 522 -10.94 13.87 39.17
C CYS A 522 -11.19 15.20 39.89
N VAL A 523 -10.31 16.19 39.72
CA VAL A 523 -10.54 17.55 40.27
C VAL A 523 -11.84 18.15 39.72
N GLN A 524 -12.10 18.01 38.42
CA GLN A 524 -13.35 18.48 37.81
C GLN A 524 -14.58 17.76 38.37
N LEU A 525 -14.49 16.43 38.53
CA LEU A 525 -15.55 15.60 39.10
C LEU A 525 -15.88 16.00 40.55
N CYS A 526 -14.88 16.43 41.32
CA CYS A 526 -14.99 16.71 42.75
C CYS A 526 -15.18 18.18 43.11
N HIS A 527 -15.23 19.10 42.14
CA HIS A 527 -15.24 20.54 42.39
C HIS A 527 -16.35 20.99 43.38
N SER A 528 -17.51 20.33 43.38
CA SER A 528 -18.64 20.64 44.27
C SER A 528 -18.76 19.70 45.49
N VAL A 529 -17.84 18.75 45.67
CA VAL A 529 -17.90 17.72 46.72
C VAL A 529 -17.15 18.18 47.97
N THR A 530 -17.90 18.62 48.99
CA THR A 530 -17.34 19.11 50.26
C THR A 530 -17.07 18.01 51.29
N ALA A 531 -17.33 16.75 50.96
CA ALA A 531 -17.07 15.61 51.84
C ALA A 531 -15.57 15.47 52.15
N GLN A 532 -15.27 14.90 53.32
CA GLN A 532 -13.89 14.58 53.72
C GLN A 532 -13.37 13.38 52.91
N CYS A 533 -12.08 13.38 52.60
CA CYS A 533 -11.44 12.25 51.92
C CYS A 533 -11.45 11.01 52.83
N ILE A 534 -11.83 9.86 52.27
CA ILE A 534 -11.91 8.58 53.00
C ILE A 534 -10.53 8.16 53.53
N TYR A 535 -9.47 8.50 52.80
CA TYR A 535 -8.09 8.18 53.16
C TYR A 535 -7.40 9.29 53.97
N GLU A 536 -7.85 10.53 53.82
CA GLU A 536 -7.31 11.71 54.52
C GLU A 536 -8.44 12.54 55.13
N PRO A 537 -8.96 12.16 56.32
CA PRO A 537 -10.14 12.80 56.90
C PRO A 537 -9.99 14.29 57.22
N HIS A 538 -8.75 14.79 57.25
CA HIS A 538 -8.43 16.20 57.49
C HIS A 538 -8.50 17.07 56.22
N CYS A 539 -8.63 16.45 55.05
CA CYS A 539 -8.72 17.12 53.75
C CYS A 539 -10.13 16.94 53.17
N ARG A 540 -10.69 17.99 52.57
CA ARG A 540 -11.91 17.85 51.75
C ARG A 540 -11.51 17.33 50.37
N ILE A 541 -12.37 16.50 49.77
CA ILE A 541 -12.09 15.91 48.46
C ILE A 541 -11.91 16.99 47.38
N CYS A 542 -12.66 18.09 47.45
CA CYS A 542 -12.53 19.23 46.53
C CYS A 542 -11.21 20.02 46.65
N ASP A 543 -10.47 19.86 47.75
CA ASP A 543 -9.20 20.56 47.97
C ASP A 543 -7.99 19.76 47.47
N LEU A 544 -8.20 18.51 47.03
CA LEU A 544 -7.14 17.64 46.52
C LEU A 544 -6.66 18.12 45.15
N ASN A 545 -5.35 18.14 44.95
CA ASN A 545 -4.77 18.42 43.64
C ASN A 545 -4.79 17.16 42.74
N PRO A 546 -4.49 17.28 41.42
CA PRO A 546 -4.51 16.14 40.51
C PRO A 546 -3.67 14.93 40.97
N TYR A 547 -2.50 15.16 41.57
CA TYR A 547 -1.62 14.09 42.03
C TYR A 547 -2.13 13.44 43.30
N ASP A 548 -2.75 14.20 44.21
CA ASP A 548 -3.35 13.66 45.44
C ASP A 548 -4.44 12.66 45.08
N HIS A 549 -5.30 12.99 44.10
CA HIS A 549 -6.30 12.05 43.59
C HIS A 549 -5.66 10.76 43.05
N LEU A 550 -4.60 10.87 42.24
CA LEU A 550 -3.94 9.71 41.65
C LEU A 550 -3.32 8.78 42.70
N GLN A 551 -2.78 9.32 43.80
CA GLN A 551 -2.16 8.51 44.87
C GLN A 551 -3.12 7.47 45.47
N HIS A 552 -4.43 7.69 45.39
CA HIS A 552 -5.42 6.80 45.98
C HIS A 552 -5.77 5.57 45.12
N PHE A 553 -5.53 5.60 43.81
CA PHE A 553 -5.98 4.52 42.91
C PHE A 553 -5.06 4.24 41.71
N PHE A 554 -4.15 5.14 41.35
CA PHE A 554 -3.36 5.04 40.13
C PHE A 554 -2.00 4.39 40.39
N ILE A 555 -1.74 3.28 39.70
CA ILE A 555 -0.47 2.55 39.76
C ILE A 555 0.28 2.76 38.46
N PHE A 556 1.52 3.21 38.61
CA PHE A 556 2.41 3.46 37.48
C PHE A 556 3.39 2.30 37.29
N VAL A 557 3.46 1.77 36.08
CA VAL A 557 4.37 0.67 35.73
C VAL A 557 5.48 1.19 34.80
N LEU A 558 6.73 1.18 35.27
CA LEU A 558 7.91 1.47 34.45
C LEU A 558 8.41 0.20 33.77
N ARG A 559 8.61 0.23 32.45
CA ARG A 559 9.15 -0.90 31.66
C ARG A 559 10.69 -1.03 31.69
N THR A 560 11.42 -0.29 32.52
CA THR A 560 12.89 -0.37 32.54
C THR A 560 13.42 -1.45 33.48
N THR A 561 13.70 -2.63 32.95
CA THR A 561 14.73 -3.55 33.49
C THR A 561 16.12 -3.03 33.12
N ARG A 562 16.59 -2.00 33.81
CA ARG A 562 18.03 -1.68 33.95
C ARG A 562 18.21 -0.80 35.18
N GLU A 563 19.16 -1.21 36.03
CA GLU A 563 19.49 -0.65 37.34
C GLU A 563 19.45 0.89 37.36
N MET A 564 18.54 1.46 38.16
CA MET A 564 18.67 2.84 38.61
C MET A 564 19.15 2.83 40.07
N SER A 565 20.45 2.72 40.25
CA SER A 565 21.10 3.19 41.46
C SER A 565 21.22 4.72 41.39
N SER A 566 20.78 5.38 42.46
CA SER A 566 21.11 6.78 42.80
C SER A 566 20.80 7.86 41.76
N ARG A 567 19.57 8.42 41.80
CA ARG A 567 19.22 9.86 41.63
C ARG A 567 17.75 9.99 41.27
N CYS A 568 16.88 9.93 42.28
CA CYS A 568 15.54 10.52 42.20
C CYS A 568 15.24 11.19 43.55
N ALA A 569 14.70 12.41 43.47
CA ALA A 569 14.39 13.25 44.62
C ALA A 569 13.28 12.63 45.51
N PRO A 570 13.19 13.02 46.81
CA PRO A 570 12.39 12.30 47.81
C PRO A 570 10.87 12.35 47.62
N THR A 571 10.36 13.17 46.70
CA THR A 571 8.92 13.40 46.52
C THR A 571 8.19 12.34 45.67
N CYS A 572 8.90 11.34 45.12
CA CYS A 572 8.32 10.30 44.26
C CYS A 572 8.09 8.94 44.96
N HIS A 573 8.27 8.84 46.28
CA HIS A 573 8.38 7.55 46.99
C HIS A 573 7.07 6.89 47.46
N ARG A 574 5.90 7.29 46.94
CA ARG A 574 4.63 6.59 47.22
C ARG A 574 3.82 6.23 45.96
N MET A 575 4.49 5.75 44.93
CA MET A 575 3.87 4.86 43.93
C MET A 575 4.35 3.44 44.22
N PHE A 576 3.42 2.54 44.55
CA PHE A 576 3.73 1.13 44.74
C PHE A 576 4.25 0.54 43.43
N PHE A 577 5.53 0.16 43.43
CA PHE A 577 6.14 -0.62 42.36
C PHE A 577 5.68 -2.07 42.49
N LEU A 578 4.87 -2.55 41.55
CA LEU A 578 4.68 -3.99 41.32
C LEU A 578 5.60 -4.38 40.17
N GLN A 579 6.73 -5.02 40.50
CA GLN A 579 7.46 -5.87 39.57
C GLN A 579 6.54 -7.04 39.20
N CYS A 580 6.17 -7.15 37.93
CA CYS A 580 5.70 -8.42 37.35
C CYS A 580 6.92 -9.17 36.82
#